data_AF-A0A7V9JXJ9-F1
#
_entry.id   AF-A0A7V9JXJ9-F1
#
_cell.length_a   1.000
_cell.length_b   1.000
_cell.length_c   1.000
_cell.angle_alpha   90.00
_cell.angle_beta   90.00
_cell.angle_gamma   90.00
#
_symmetry.space_group_name_H-M   'P 1'
#
loop_
_entity.id
_entity.type
_entity.pdbx_description
1 polymer ?
#
loop_
_entity_poly.entity_id
_entity_poly.type
_entity_poly.pdbx_seq_one_letter_code
_entity_poly.pdbx_strand_id
1 'polypeptide(L)'
;MHRDVVLRKMTGREEAILADRKYQRNGGKLVTELLHSCIVSLGSLPANGKGPVLGMTSADRNFLLLKLRSITFGADLEATYACPSCGHAAKVTEDLDDLPVRNADASEDGIEIAVELEDGYVDRDGQVHTTLRMRLPTGADEEAVASQMRENASTGKNALLGRCILTLGDLPRNRIEAMGSKILADLTMTDRRRIDRTMTDATPGVDLTRHLECAECGNEYSTSLDLSNFLSLG
;
A
#
# COMPACT_ATOMS: atom_id res chain seq x y z
N MET A 1 -12.31 -10.45 11.22
CA MET A 1 -10.97 -10.38 10.59
C MET A 1 -10.47 -11.80 10.38
N HIS A 2 -10.01 -12.17 9.17
CA HIS A 2 -9.49 -13.51 8.88
C HIS A 2 -7.96 -13.47 8.93
N ARG A 3 -7.34 -14.43 9.63
CA ARG A 3 -5.88 -14.46 9.84
C ARG A 3 -5.19 -15.56 9.03
N ASP A 4 -5.94 -16.54 8.55
CA ASP A 4 -5.43 -17.66 7.76
C ASP A 4 -5.85 -17.52 6.31
N VAL A 5 -4.89 -17.66 5.39
CA VAL A 5 -5.12 -17.63 3.95
C VAL A 5 -4.41 -18.82 3.32
N VAL A 6 -5.11 -19.57 2.48
CA VAL A 6 -4.50 -20.61 1.64
C VAL A 6 -4.47 -20.11 0.20
N LEU A 7 -3.27 -20.04 -0.36
CA LEU A 7 -3.04 -19.65 -1.75
C LEU A 7 -2.74 -20.89 -2.61
N ARG A 8 -3.11 -20.83 -3.88
CA ARG A 8 -2.59 -21.71 -4.93
C ARG A 8 -1.65 -20.94 -5.86
N LYS A 9 -0.77 -21.65 -6.55
CA LYS A 9 0.06 -21.08 -7.62
C LYS A 9 -0.81 -20.50 -8.73
N MET A 10 -0.28 -19.47 -9.39
CA MET A 10 -0.87 -18.94 -10.61
C MET A 10 -0.83 -19.97 -11.74
N THR A 11 -1.79 -19.86 -12.65
CA THR A 11 -1.89 -20.65 -13.88
C THR A 11 -1.98 -19.70 -15.08
N GLY A 12 -2.06 -20.24 -16.31
CA GLY A 12 -2.29 -19.42 -17.50
C GLY A 12 -3.57 -18.56 -17.46
N ARG A 13 -4.52 -18.85 -16.56
CA ARG A 13 -5.68 -17.98 -16.30
C ARG A 13 -5.27 -16.65 -15.67
N GLU A 14 -4.35 -16.69 -14.71
CA GLU A 14 -3.84 -15.50 -14.04
C GLU A 14 -2.85 -14.73 -14.92
N GLU A 15 -2.09 -15.45 -15.76
CA GLU A 15 -1.28 -14.83 -16.81
C GLU A 15 -2.15 -13.95 -17.75
N ALA A 16 -3.32 -14.45 -18.15
CA ALA A 16 -4.27 -13.66 -18.95
C ALA A 16 -4.80 -12.43 -18.20
N ILE A 17 -4.98 -12.50 -16.87
CA ILE A 17 -5.37 -11.36 -16.04
C ILE A 17 -4.25 -10.29 -16.02
N LEU A 18 -2.99 -10.71 -15.84
CA LEU A 18 -1.82 -9.82 -15.86
C LEU A 18 -1.65 -9.12 -17.22
N ALA A 19 -1.94 -9.82 -18.32
CA ALA A 19 -1.84 -9.29 -19.68
C ALA A 19 -3.01 -8.39 -20.10
N ASP A 20 -4.14 -8.40 -19.40
CA ASP A 20 -5.34 -7.66 -19.80
C ASP A 20 -5.18 -6.14 -19.53
N ARG A 21 -5.23 -5.36 -20.62
CA ARG A 21 -5.16 -3.89 -20.62
C ARG A 21 -6.19 -3.23 -19.70
N LYS A 22 -7.34 -3.88 -19.46
CA LYS A 22 -8.37 -3.41 -18.53
C LYS A 22 -7.82 -3.31 -17.11
N TYR A 23 -6.99 -4.26 -16.70
CA TYR A 23 -6.39 -4.30 -15.36
C TYR A 23 -5.08 -3.51 -15.28
N GLN A 24 -4.31 -3.41 -16.37
CA GLN A 24 -3.10 -2.58 -16.41
C GLN A 24 -3.35 -1.08 -16.11
N ARG A 25 -4.57 -0.59 -16.36
CA ARG A 25 -4.96 0.80 -16.06
C ARG A 25 -5.46 1.01 -14.62
N ASN A 26 -5.66 -0.07 -13.87
CA ASN A 26 -6.11 -0.02 -12.47
C ASN A 26 -5.43 -1.15 -11.67
N GLY A 27 -4.25 -0.84 -11.11
CA GLY A 27 -3.46 -1.78 -10.33
C GLY A 27 -4.23 -2.35 -9.14
N GLY A 28 -5.03 -1.55 -8.44
CA GLY A 28 -5.88 -2.03 -7.36
C GLY A 28 -6.81 -3.15 -7.83
N LYS A 29 -7.42 -3.00 -9.01
CA LYS A 29 -8.34 -3.99 -9.57
C LYS A 29 -7.64 -5.24 -10.05
N LEU A 30 -6.44 -5.07 -10.63
CA LEU A 30 -5.57 -6.19 -10.99
C LEU A 30 -5.29 -7.06 -9.76
N VAL A 31 -4.86 -6.45 -8.66
CA VAL A 31 -4.54 -7.14 -7.41
C VAL A 31 -5.77 -7.84 -6.84
N THR A 32 -6.93 -7.19 -6.83
CA THR A 32 -8.18 -7.81 -6.39
C THR A 32 -8.51 -9.05 -7.22
N GLU A 33 -8.43 -8.96 -8.55
CA GLU A 33 -8.73 -10.09 -9.44
C GLU A 33 -7.76 -11.24 -9.23
N LEU A 34 -6.47 -10.92 -9.15
CA LEU A 34 -5.40 -11.90 -9.01
C LEU A 34 -5.49 -12.66 -7.69
N LEU A 35 -5.60 -11.94 -6.57
CA LEU A 35 -5.75 -12.55 -5.25
C LEU A 35 -7.07 -13.33 -5.15
N HIS A 36 -8.17 -12.78 -5.64
CA HIS A 36 -9.45 -13.49 -5.67
C HIS A 36 -9.35 -14.83 -6.41
N SER A 37 -8.65 -14.86 -7.55
CA SER A 37 -8.50 -16.09 -8.34
C SER A 37 -7.60 -17.13 -7.64
N CYS A 38 -6.60 -16.68 -6.87
CA CYS A 38 -5.59 -17.55 -6.25
C CYS A 38 -5.88 -17.94 -4.80
N ILE A 39 -6.81 -17.28 -4.10
CA ILE A 39 -7.20 -17.65 -2.74
C ILE A 39 -8.12 -18.87 -2.76
N VAL A 40 -7.64 -19.97 -2.17
CA VAL A 40 -8.38 -21.24 -2.00
C VAL A 40 -9.30 -21.15 -0.78
N SER A 41 -8.83 -20.56 0.32
CA SER A 41 -9.65 -20.31 1.51
C SER A 41 -9.18 -19.08 2.26
N LEU A 42 -10.12 -18.36 2.85
CA LEU A 42 -9.87 -17.18 3.69
C LEU A 42 -10.56 -17.35 5.04
N GLY A 43 -9.79 -17.73 6.06
CA GLY A 43 -10.27 -18.09 7.38
C GLY A 43 -11.42 -19.10 7.33
N SER A 44 -12.50 -18.78 8.03
CA SER A 44 -13.72 -19.60 8.09
C SER A 44 -14.82 -19.17 7.11
N LEU A 45 -14.51 -18.37 6.07
CA LEU A 45 -15.54 -17.92 5.13
C LEU A 45 -16.07 -19.09 4.29
N PRO A 46 -17.40 -19.18 4.09
CA PRO A 46 -18.01 -20.26 3.31
C PRO A 46 -17.72 -20.16 1.80
N ALA A 47 -17.41 -18.97 1.28
CA ALA A 47 -17.02 -18.75 -0.10
C ALA A 47 -16.13 -17.50 -0.25
N ASN A 48 -15.14 -17.57 -1.13
CA ASN A 48 -14.22 -16.46 -1.41
C ASN A 48 -14.80 -15.56 -2.50
N GLY A 49 -15.48 -14.49 -2.10
CA GLY A 49 -15.86 -13.41 -3.02
C GLY A 49 -14.72 -12.41 -3.25
N LYS A 50 -14.92 -11.47 -4.18
CA LYS A 50 -14.03 -10.30 -4.32
C LYS A 50 -14.15 -9.33 -3.13
N GLY A 51 -15.32 -9.29 -2.50
CA GLY A 51 -15.61 -8.40 -1.37
C GLY A 51 -14.61 -8.51 -0.20
N PRO A 52 -14.32 -9.72 0.30
CA PRO A 52 -13.28 -9.90 1.31
C PRO A 52 -11.90 -9.39 0.90
N VAL A 53 -11.48 -9.65 -0.35
CA VAL A 53 -10.18 -9.17 -0.89
C VAL A 53 -10.14 -7.65 -1.02
N LEU A 54 -11.25 -7.04 -1.45
CA LEU A 54 -11.41 -5.58 -1.51
C LEU A 54 -11.32 -4.92 -0.13
N GLY A 55 -11.84 -5.59 0.90
CA GLY A 55 -11.83 -5.11 2.28
C GLY A 55 -10.51 -5.33 3.01
N MET A 56 -9.57 -6.10 2.45
CA MET A 56 -8.23 -6.25 3.02
C MET A 56 -7.46 -4.93 2.95
N THR A 57 -6.59 -4.71 3.93
CA THR A 57 -5.68 -3.56 3.91
C THR A 57 -4.72 -3.67 2.72
N SER A 58 -4.22 -2.54 2.24
CA SER A 58 -3.15 -2.51 1.23
C SER A 58 -1.93 -3.35 1.65
N ALA A 59 -1.58 -3.28 2.94
CA ALA A 59 -0.48 -4.05 3.52
C ALA A 59 -0.68 -5.57 3.39
N ASP A 60 -1.86 -6.08 3.80
CA ASP A 60 -2.17 -7.50 3.70
C ASP A 60 -2.17 -7.97 2.24
N ARG A 61 -2.73 -7.15 1.34
CA ARG A 61 -2.77 -7.46 -0.10
C ARG A 61 -1.36 -7.53 -0.68
N ASN A 62 -0.48 -6.60 -0.33
CA ASN A 62 0.92 -6.60 -0.76
C ASN A 62 1.67 -7.82 -0.22
N PHE A 63 1.47 -8.18 1.05
CA PHE A 63 2.03 -9.40 1.63
C PHE A 63 1.57 -10.66 0.87
N LEU A 64 0.27 -10.78 0.60
CA LEU A 64 -0.28 -11.92 -0.14
C LEU A 64 0.23 -11.96 -1.59
N LEU A 65 0.44 -10.82 -2.24
CA LEU A 65 1.04 -10.77 -3.58
C LEU A 65 2.48 -11.26 -3.58
N LEU A 66 3.28 -10.88 -2.57
CA LEU A 66 4.65 -11.36 -2.41
C LEU A 66 4.69 -12.88 -2.21
N LYS A 67 3.81 -13.41 -1.34
CA LYS A 67 3.70 -14.86 -1.14
C LYS A 67 3.18 -15.58 -2.39
N LEU A 68 2.21 -15.01 -3.11
CA LEU A 68 1.72 -15.56 -4.37
C LEU A 68 2.83 -15.63 -5.43
N ARG A 69 3.66 -14.58 -5.53
CA ARG A 69 4.85 -14.61 -6.39
C ARG A 69 5.76 -15.74 -5.95
N SER A 70 6.20 -15.76 -4.68
CA SER A 70 7.15 -16.75 -4.18
C SER A 70 6.72 -18.18 -4.51
N ILE A 71 5.48 -18.56 -4.18
CA ILE A 71 5.00 -19.92 -4.46
C ILE A 71 4.91 -20.24 -5.95
N THR A 72 4.68 -19.24 -6.81
CA THR A 72 4.50 -19.46 -8.24
C THR A 72 5.83 -19.54 -8.98
N PHE A 73 6.74 -18.58 -8.76
CA PHE A 73 7.96 -18.42 -9.56
C PHE A 73 9.25 -18.67 -8.76
N GLY A 74 9.16 -18.93 -7.46
CA GLY A 74 10.30 -19.02 -6.55
C GLY A 74 10.49 -17.74 -5.74
N ALA A 75 11.22 -17.87 -4.63
CA ALA A 75 11.48 -16.78 -3.71
C ALA A 75 12.56 -15.82 -4.22
N ASP A 76 13.53 -16.31 -5.00
CA ASP A 76 14.63 -15.51 -5.53
C ASP A 76 14.14 -14.38 -6.45
N LEU A 77 14.58 -13.14 -6.19
CA LEU A 77 14.31 -11.97 -7.03
C LEU A 77 15.64 -11.26 -7.33
N GLU A 78 15.99 -11.17 -8.61
CA GLU A 78 17.12 -10.34 -9.03
C GLU A 78 16.76 -8.86 -8.93
N ALA A 79 17.52 -8.11 -8.12
CA ALA A 79 17.38 -6.69 -7.92
C ALA A 79 18.67 -5.95 -8.33
N THR A 80 18.51 -4.72 -8.82
CA THR A 80 19.63 -3.83 -9.14
C THR A 80 19.50 -2.54 -8.35
N TYR A 81 20.55 -2.18 -7.61
CA TYR A 81 20.60 -1.00 -6.78
C TYR A 81 21.68 -0.05 -7.27
N ALA A 82 21.32 1.21 -7.48
CA ALA A 82 22.27 2.25 -7.86
C ALA A 82 22.80 2.99 -6.63
N CYS A 83 24.11 3.02 -6.46
CA CYS A 83 24.76 3.80 -5.40
C CYS A 83 24.47 5.29 -5.61
N PRO A 84 23.92 6.01 -4.61
CA PRO A 84 23.59 7.43 -4.75
C PRO A 84 24.83 8.34 -4.81
N SER A 85 26.01 7.84 -4.40
CA SER A 85 27.25 8.61 -4.36
C SER A 85 28.01 8.57 -5.70
N CYS A 86 28.19 7.39 -6.30
CA CYS A 86 29.01 7.21 -7.50
C CYS A 86 28.25 6.62 -8.70
N GLY A 87 27.00 6.22 -8.54
CA GLY A 87 26.17 5.63 -9.61
C GLY A 87 26.47 4.17 -9.94
N HIS A 88 27.40 3.51 -9.25
CA HIS A 88 27.67 2.08 -9.45
C HIS A 88 26.42 1.24 -9.20
N ALA A 89 26.17 0.26 -10.07
CA ALA A 89 25.02 -0.62 -10.00
C ALA A 89 25.39 -1.97 -9.39
N ALA A 90 24.89 -2.24 -8.18
CA ALA A 90 25.02 -3.53 -7.51
C ALA A 90 23.86 -4.44 -7.93
N LYS A 91 24.16 -5.66 -8.36
CA LYS A 91 23.17 -6.73 -8.59
C LYS A 91 23.13 -7.65 -7.39
N VAL A 92 21.95 -7.87 -6.83
CA VAL A 92 21.73 -8.68 -5.64
C VAL A 92 20.56 -9.62 -5.91
N THR A 93 20.65 -10.85 -5.44
CA THR A 93 19.51 -11.79 -5.42
C THR A 93 18.88 -11.73 -4.04
N GLU A 94 17.65 -11.23 -3.98
CA GLU A 94 16.86 -11.13 -2.75
C GLU A 94 16.01 -12.40 -2.59
N ASP A 95 15.96 -12.95 -1.37
CA ASP A 95 14.99 -13.98 -1.02
C ASP A 95 13.70 -13.31 -0.51
N LEU A 96 12.62 -13.40 -1.27
CA LEU A 96 11.34 -12.81 -0.91
C LEU A 96 10.68 -13.42 0.33
N ASP A 97 11.05 -14.65 0.70
CA ASP A 97 10.48 -15.30 1.89
C ASP A 97 11.16 -14.89 3.19
N ASP A 98 12.40 -14.40 3.11
CA ASP A 98 13.19 -13.90 4.25
C ASP A 98 13.01 -12.40 4.51
N LEU A 99 12.15 -11.71 3.75
CA LEU A 99 11.91 -10.29 3.99
C LEU A 99 11.29 -10.04 5.37
N PRO A 100 11.78 -9.05 6.14
CA PRO A 100 11.21 -8.74 7.44
C PRO A 100 9.74 -8.33 7.34
N VAL A 101 8.91 -8.85 8.24
CA VAL A 101 7.47 -8.54 8.30
C VAL A 101 7.16 -7.92 9.65
N ARG A 102 6.65 -6.68 9.65
CA ARG A 102 6.05 -6.07 10.82
C ARG A 102 4.59 -6.47 10.91
N ASN A 103 4.25 -7.26 11.92
CA ASN A 103 2.87 -7.60 12.22
C ASN A 103 2.18 -6.46 12.97
N ALA A 104 0.86 -6.35 12.80
CA ALA A 104 0.05 -5.48 13.64
C ALA A 104 0.00 -6.05 15.07
N ASP A 105 -0.01 -5.16 16.07
CA ASP A 105 -0.39 -5.54 17.41
C ASP A 105 -1.83 -6.05 17.39
N ALA A 106 -2.10 -7.14 18.10
CA ALA A 106 -3.37 -7.86 18.04
C ALA A 106 -4.51 -7.09 18.73
N SER A 107 -5.01 -6.00 18.13
CA SER A 107 -6.30 -5.43 18.48
C SER A 107 -7.41 -6.07 17.65
N GLU A 108 -8.58 -6.30 18.26
CA GLU A 108 -9.76 -6.88 17.59
C GLU A 108 -10.44 -5.90 16.62
N ASP A 109 -10.15 -4.61 16.78
CA ASP A 109 -10.59 -3.53 15.90
C ASP A 109 -9.42 -3.04 15.03
N GLY A 110 -9.71 -2.72 13.77
CA GLY A 110 -8.72 -2.26 12.81
C GLY A 110 -7.91 -1.06 13.32
N ILE A 111 -6.70 -0.88 12.77
CA ILE A 111 -5.79 0.17 13.21
C ILE A 111 -6.40 1.55 12.91
N GLU A 112 -6.74 2.25 13.99
CA GLU A 112 -7.13 3.65 13.95
C GLU A 112 -5.94 4.53 14.33
N ILE A 113 -5.61 5.46 13.43
CA ILE A 113 -4.41 6.27 13.48
C ILE A 113 -4.83 7.69 13.83
N ALA A 114 -4.45 8.13 15.02
CA ALA A 114 -4.67 9.50 15.46
C ALA A 114 -3.48 10.38 15.06
N VAL A 115 -3.78 11.52 14.44
CA VAL A 115 -2.80 12.54 14.03
C VAL A 115 -3.26 13.88 14.59
N GLU A 116 -2.44 14.49 15.44
CA GLU A 116 -2.65 15.88 15.84
C GLU A 116 -1.90 16.79 14.88
N LEU A 117 -2.67 17.55 14.09
CA LEU A 117 -2.19 18.52 13.14
C LEU A 117 -1.71 19.78 13.88
N GLU A 118 -0.68 20.40 13.34
CA GLU A 118 -0.04 21.59 13.90
C GLU A 118 -0.78 22.87 13.48
N ASP A 119 -1.06 23.03 12.19
CA ASP A 119 -1.78 24.18 11.65
C ASP A 119 -3.28 23.87 11.49
N GLY A 120 -3.61 22.62 11.14
CA GLY A 120 -4.98 22.14 10.99
C GLY A 120 -5.63 22.52 9.66
N TYR A 121 -6.88 22.08 9.49
CA TYR A 121 -7.72 22.44 8.35
C TYR A 121 -8.67 23.57 8.75
N VAL A 122 -8.68 24.66 7.98
CA VAL A 122 -9.65 25.75 8.13
C VAL A 122 -10.85 25.48 7.24
N ASP A 123 -12.03 25.35 7.84
CA ASP A 123 -13.26 25.12 7.09
C ASP A 123 -13.84 26.41 6.49
N ARG A 124 -15.04 26.33 5.91
CA ARG A 124 -15.69 27.49 5.26
C ARG A 124 -16.20 28.52 6.26
N ASP A 125 -16.48 28.12 7.49
CA ASP A 125 -16.96 28.97 8.56
C ASP A 125 -15.80 29.58 9.36
N GLY A 126 -14.55 29.27 8.97
CA GLY A 126 -13.32 29.74 9.61
C GLY A 126 -12.94 28.93 10.85
N GLN A 127 -13.61 27.81 11.11
CA GLN A 127 -13.25 26.91 12.20
C GLN A 127 -12.00 26.12 11.83
N VAL A 128 -11.08 25.99 12.79
CA VAL A 128 -9.84 25.24 12.64
C VAL A 128 -10.01 23.85 13.25
N HIS A 129 -9.65 22.82 12.49
CA HIS A 129 -9.74 21.41 12.90
C HIS A 129 -8.35 20.79 12.93
N THR A 130 -7.88 20.39 14.12
CA THR A 130 -6.52 19.88 14.33
C THR A 130 -6.47 18.38 14.61
N THR A 131 -7.53 17.79 15.14
CA THR A 131 -7.55 16.36 15.48
C THR A 131 -8.06 15.52 14.32
N LEU A 132 -7.17 14.73 13.71
CA LEU A 132 -7.46 13.86 12.58
C LEU A 132 -7.40 12.38 13.02
N ARG A 133 -8.40 11.58 12.64
CA ARG A 133 -8.38 10.12 12.82
C ARG A 133 -8.53 9.44 11.47
N MET A 134 -7.72 8.42 11.22
CA MET A 134 -7.64 7.73 9.94
C MET A 134 -7.62 6.21 10.13
N ARG A 135 -8.03 5.48 9.10
CA ARG A 135 -7.81 4.03 8.98
C ARG A 135 -6.72 3.75 7.95
N LEU A 136 -6.22 2.52 7.91
CA LEU A 136 -5.38 2.07 6.80
C LEU A 136 -6.16 2.01 5.48
N PRO A 137 -5.50 2.25 4.33
CA PRO A 137 -6.10 2.07 3.02
C PRO A 137 -6.43 0.60 2.76
N THR A 138 -7.49 0.37 1.99
CA THR A 138 -7.95 -0.96 1.57
C THR A 138 -7.89 -1.10 0.06
N GLY A 139 -8.07 -2.32 -0.45
CA GLY A 139 -8.17 -2.54 -1.89
C GLY A 139 -9.30 -1.76 -2.57
N ALA A 140 -10.42 -1.54 -1.87
CA ALA A 140 -11.50 -0.69 -2.37
C ALA A 140 -11.07 0.77 -2.57
N ASP A 141 -10.18 1.29 -1.71
CA ASP A 141 -9.67 2.66 -1.86
C ASP A 141 -8.69 2.77 -3.02
N GLU A 142 -7.77 1.82 -3.15
CA GLU A 142 -6.82 1.77 -4.27
C GLU A 142 -7.52 1.70 -5.62
N GLU A 143 -8.55 0.84 -5.73
CA GLU A 143 -9.36 0.73 -6.94
C GLU A 143 -10.05 2.05 -7.30
N ALA A 144 -10.56 2.75 -6.29
CA ALA A 144 -11.31 4.00 -6.47
C ALA A 144 -10.42 5.18 -6.90
N VAL A 145 -9.13 5.16 -6.59
CA VAL A 145 -8.20 6.28 -6.86
C VAL A 145 -7.20 6.01 -7.98
N ALA A 146 -7.27 4.83 -8.61
CA ALA A 146 -6.31 4.41 -9.62
C ALA A 146 -6.18 5.38 -10.81
N SER A 147 -7.27 6.03 -11.24
CA SER A 147 -7.21 7.08 -12.26
C SER A 147 -6.38 8.28 -11.82
N GLN A 148 -6.66 8.81 -10.63
CA GLN A 148 -5.96 9.97 -10.08
C GLN A 148 -4.48 9.67 -9.86
N MET A 149 -4.13 8.46 -9.40
CA MET A 149 -2.74 8.04 -9.20
C MET A 149 -1.95 8.00 -10.49
N ARG A 150 -2.56 7.58 -11.60
CA ARG A 150 -1.92 7.59 -12.93
C ARG A 150 -1.75 8.98 -13.49
N GLU A 151 -2.70 9.87 -13.24
CA GLU A 151 -2.63 11.26 -13.73
C GLU A 151 -1.57 12.07 -12.98
N ASN A 152 -1.56 11.96 -11.64
CA ASN A 152 -0.60 12.66 -10.81
C ASN A 152 -0.44 11.96 -9.46
N ALA A 153 0.80 11.58 -9.13
CA ALA A 153 1.11 10.88 -7.89
C ALA A 153 0.69 11.66 -6.62
N SER A 154 0.85 12.98 -6.61
CA SER A 154 0.44 13.82 -5.47
C SER A 154 -1.08 13.87 -5.33
N THR A 155 -1.81 14.09 -6.43
CA THR A 155 -3.27 14.13 -6.43
C THR A 155 -3.89 12.79 -6.05
N GLY A 156 -3.38 11.68 -6.61
CA GLY A 156 -3.89 10.37 -6.24
C GLY A 156 -3.55 9.98 -4.79
N LYS A 157 -2.41 10.42 -4.24
CA LYS A 157 -2.10 10.23 -2.81
C LYS A 157 -3.10 10.99 -1.93
N ASN A 158 -3.44 12.23 -2.28
CA ASN A 158 -4.49 12.98 -1.59
C ASN A 158 -5.84 12.29 -1.68
N ALA A 159 -6.18 11.74 -2.84
CA ALA A 159 -7.41 10.99 -3.02
C ALA A 159 -7.44 9.72 -2.15
N LEU A 160 -6.32 8.97 -2.09
CA LEU A 160 -6.21 7.76 -1.30
C LEU A 160 -6.37 8.06 0.20
N LEU A 161 -5.55 8.96 0.72
CA LEU A 161 -5.57 9.35 2.12
C LEU A 161 -6.90 10.03 2.50
N GLY A 162 -7.49 10.82 1.61
CA GLY A 162 -8.79 11.45 1.82
C GLY A 162 -9.92 10.43 2.05
N ARG A 163 -9.86 9.26 1.40
CA ARG A 163 -10.82 8.15 1.63
C ARG A 163 -10.59 7.41 2.96
N CYS A 164 -9.42 7.60 3.55
CA CYS A 164 -9.01 6.96 4.80
C CYS A 164 -9.37 7.80 6.04
N ILE A 165 -9.84 9.04 5.87
CA ILE A 165 -10.25 9.92 6.97
C ILE A 165 -11.52 9.36 7.61
N LEU A 166 -11.47 9.14 8.94
CA LEU A 166 -12.61 8.76 9.76
C LEU A 166 -13.28 10.00 10.38
N THR A 167 -12.47 10.89 10.98
CA THR A 167 -12.92 12.15 11.58
C THR A 167 -11.86 13.24 11.41
N LEU A 168 -12.29 14.51 11.38
CA LEU A 168 -11.42 15.69 11.37
C LEU A 168 -12.05 16.79 12.24
N GLY A 169 -11.66 16.88 13.51
CA GLY A 169 -12.37 17.66 14.52
C GLY A 169 -13.88 17.38 14.46
N ASP A 170 -14.68 18.44 14.47
CA ASP A 170 -16.14 18.36 14.40
C ASP A 170 -16.71 18.38 12.96
N LEU A 171 -15.88 18.20 11.91
CA LEU A 171 -16.40 18.20 10.53
C LEU A 171 -17.46 17.09 10.33
N PRO A 172 -18.62 17.43 9.74
CA PRO A 172 -19.61 16.43 9.38
C PRO A 172 -19.06 15.36 8.42
N ARG A 173 -19.39 14.09 8.66
CA ARG A 173 -18.91 12.94 7.87
C ARG A 173 -19.12 13.10 6.37
N ASN A 174 -20.29 13.61 5.95
CA ASN A 174 -20.61 13.85 4.54
C ASN A 174 -19.70 14.90 3.88
N ARG A 175 -19.17 15.87 4.65
CA ARG A 175 -18.19 16.84 4.15
C ARG A 175 -16.85 16.17 3.93
N ILE A 176 -16.40 15.35 4.88
CA ILE A 176 -15.16 14.58 4.75
C ILE A 176 -15.23 13.68 3.50
N GLU A 177 -16.32 12.94 3.32
CA GLU A 177 -16.50 12.04 2.17
C GLU A 177 -16.52 12.77 0.82
N ALA A 178 -17.15 13.94 0.75
CA ALA A 178 -17.22 14.73 -0.47
C ALA A 178 -15.92 15.50 -0.78
N MET A 179 -15.12 15.83 0.24
CA MET A 179 -14.05 16.82 0.14
C MET A 179 -12.67 16.29 0.53
N GLY A 180 -12.53 15.02 0.94
CA GLY A 180 -11.30 14.49 1.54
C GLY A 180 -10.01 14.79 0.76
N SER A 181 -10.04 14.64 -0.56
CA SER A 181 -8.87 14.97 -1.41
C SER A 181 -8.52 16.46 -1.38
N LYS A 182 -9.52 17.35 -1.28
CA LYS A 182 -9.31 18.80 -1.18
C LYS A 182 -8.84 19.18 0.21
N ILE A 183 -9.42 18.60 1.26
CA ILE A 183 -9.00 18.80 2.65
C ILE A 183 -7.48 18.55 2.74
N LEU A 184 -6.99 17.42 2.23
CA LEU A 184 -5.56 17.13 2.29
C LEU A 184 -4.71 18.05 1.40
N ALA A 185 -5.24 18.52 0.27
CA ALA A 185 -4.56 19.48 -0.59
C ALA A 185 -4.41 20.86 0.06
N ASP A 186 -5.36 21.25 0.91
CA ASP A 186 -5.38 22.55 1.59
C ASP A 186 -4.57 22.54 2.91
N LEU A 187 -4.18 21.37 3.42
CA LEU A 187 -3.29 21.25 4.60
C LEU A 187 -1.86 21.72 4.29
N THR A 188 -1.18 22.23 5.32
CA THR A 188 0.22 22.65 5.20
C THR A 188 1.16 21.48 4.93
N MET A 189 2.33 21.77 4.37
CA MET A 189 3.34 20.73 4.12
C MET A 189 3.84 20.06 5.40
N THR A 190 3.84 20.79 6.53
CA THR A 190 4.16 20.26 7.86
C THR A 190 3.16 19.18 8.26
N ASP A 191 1.87 19.50 8.17
CA ASP A 191 0.78 18.58 8.49
C ASP A 191 0.75 17.37 7.57
N ARG A 192 0.93 17.57 6.28
CA ARG A 192 0.99 16.46 5.30
C ARG A 192 2.15 15.51 5.61
N ARG A 193 3.33 16.03 5.95
CA ARG A 193 4.48 15.20 6.36
C ARG A 193 4.21 14.44 7.66
N ARG A 194 3.51 15.07 8.61
CA ARG A 194 3.11 14.44 9.86
C ARG A 194 2.15 13.28 9.62
N ILE A 195 1.11 13.49 8.80
CA ILE A 195 0.20 12.44 8.36
C ILE A 195 0.97 11.28 7.72
N ASP A 196 1.83 11.59 6.74
CA ASP A 196 2.61 10.57 6.02
C ASP A 196 3.47 9.72 6.97
N ARG A 197 4.16 10.37 7.91
CA ARG A 197 5.00 9.70 8.90
C ARG A 197 4.17 8.82 9.83
N THR A 198 3.12 9.36 10.44
CA THR A 198 2.29 8.60 11.38
C THR A 198 1.60 7.41 10.70
N MET A 199 1.13 7.59 9.46
CA MET A 199 0.58 6.49 8.66
C MET A 199 1.63 5.41 8.39
N THR A 200 2.84 5.80 7.98
CA THR A 200 3.93 4.85 7.71
C THR A 200 4.34 4.11 8.97
N ASP A 201 4.48 4.81 10.10
CA ASP A 201 4.87 4.24 11.39
C ASP A 201 3.83 3.25 11.92
N ALA A 202 2.54 3.49 11.66
CA ALA A 202 1.44 2.62 12.08
C ALA A 202 1.13 1.45 11.12
N THR A 203 1.59 1.49 9.87
CA THR A 203 1.20 0.51 8.84
C THR A 203 1.99 -0.81 8.97
N PRO A 204 1.38 -1.94 9.39
CA PRO A 204 2.07 -3.23 9.31
C PRO A 204 2.41 -3.58 7.86
N GLY A 205 3.32 -4.53 7.65
CA GLY A 205 3.68 -4.96 6.30
C GLY A 205 5.10 -5.47 6.15
N VAL A 206 5.46 -5.75 4.90
CA VAL A 206 6.79 -6.21 4.52
C VAL A 206 7.75 -5.03 4.43
N ASP A 207 8.90 -5.14 5.07
CA ASP A 207 9.97 -4.16 4.98
C ASP A 207 10.80 -4.38 3.70
N LEU A 208 10.67 -3.44 2.78
CA LEU A 208 11.39 -3.45 1.51
C LEU A 208 12.71 -2.66 1.58
N THR A 209 13.06 -2.11 2.74
CA THR A 209 14.27 -1.30 2.91
C THR A 209 15.53 -2.16 2.94
N ARG A 210 16.48 -1.90 2.05
CA ARG A 210 17.76 -2.59 1.97
C ARG A 210 18.89 -1.64 2.34
N HIS A 211 19.74 -2.11 3.25
CA HIS A 211 20.98 -1.45 3.65
C HIS A 211 22.14 -2.09 2.88
N LEU A 212 22.86 -1.28 2.12
CA LEU A 212 23.90 -1.73 1.21
C LEU A 212 25.18 -0.92 1.44
N GLU A 213 26.32 -1.57 1.24
CA GLU A 213 27.62 -0.91 1.15
C GLU A 213 28.09 -0.96 -0.31
N CYS A 214 28.48 0.19 -0.86
CA CYS A 214 28.97 0.26 -2.24
C CYS A 214 30.39 -0.33 -2.34
N ALA A 215 30.55 -1.39 -3.12
CA ALA A 215 31.86 -2.03 -3.33
C ALA A 215 32.92 -1.13 -4.00
N GLU A 216 32.51 -0.07 -4.71
CA GLU A 216 33.44 0.84 -5.41
C GLU A 216 33.91 2.03 -4.57
N CYS A 217 33.02 2.63 -3.78
CA CYS A 217 33.35 3.85 -3.03
C CYS A 217 33.20 3.72 -1.51
N GLY A 218 32.78 2.55 -1.00
CA GLY A 218 32.57 2.30 0.42
C GLY A 218 31.38 3.05 1.04
N ASN A 219 30.59 3.76 0.25
CA ASN A 219 29.43 4.48 0.77
C ASN A 219 28.35 3.51 1.24
N GLU A 220 27.94 3.60 2.50
CA GLU A 220 26.76 2.94 3.05
C GLU A 220 25.49 3.74 2.68
N TYR A 221 24.43 3.04 2.28
CA TYR A 221 23.17 3.68 1.90
C TYR A 221 21.98 2.76 2.11
N SER A 222 20.80 3.37 2.19
CA SER A 222 19.52 2.66 2.27
C SER A 222 18.71 2.94 1.01
N THR A 223 18.09 1.91 0.46
CA THR A 223 17.20 1.99 -0.70
C THR A 223 16.00 1.05 -0.52
N SER A 224 15.02 1.12 -1.41
CA SER A 224 13.89 0.18 -1.42
C SER A 224 14.10 -0.88 -2.49
N LEU A 225 13.78 -2.13 -2.18
CA LEU A 225 13.55 -3.17 -3.17
C LEU A 225 12.42 -2.74 -4.11
N ASP A 226 12.72 -2.69 -5.40
CA ASP A 226 11.72 -2.38 -6.43
C ASP A 226 10.92 -3.63 -6.78
N LEU A 227 9.61 -3.54 -6.62
CA LEU A 227 8.65 -4.59 -6.99
C LEU A 227 7.92 -4.26 -8.29
N SER A 228 8.38 -3.27 -9.05
CA SER A 228 7.85 -2.97 -10.38
C SER A 228 8.19 -4.13 -11.31
N ASN A 229 7.18 -4.91 -11.70
CA ASN A 229 7.27 -6.09 -12.60
C ASN A 229 7.71 -7.42 -11.95
N PHE A 230 7.72 -7.55 -10.62
CA PHE A 230 8.10 -8.82 -9.97
C PHE A 230 7.14 -10.01 -10.24
N LEU A 231 5.96 -9.74 -10.80
CA LEU A 231 4.99 -10.73 -11.27
C LEU A 231 5.13 -11.07 -12.76
N SER A 232 5.96 -10.35 -13.50
CA SER A 232 6.20 -10.56 -14.92
C SER A 232 7.40 -11.50 -15.09
N LEU A 233 7.23 -12.57 -15.86
CA LEU A 233 8.33 -13.41 -16.31
C LEU A 233 8.97 -12.79 -17.55
N GLY A 234 9.76 -11.72 -17.39
CA GLY A 234 10.59 -11.16 -18.47
C GLY A 234 9.85 -10.56 -19.67
#